data_AF-A0A834IR98-F1
#
_entry.id   AF-A0A834IR98-F1
#
_cell.length_a   1.000
_cell.length_b   1.000
_cell.length_c   1.000
_cell.angle_alpha   90.00
_cell.angle_beta   90.00
_cell.angle_gamma   90.00
#
_symmetry.space_group_name_H-M   'P 1'
#
loop_
_entity.id
_entity.type
_entity.pdbx_description
1 polymer ?
#
loop_
_entity_poly.entity_id
_entity_poly.type
_entity_poly.pdbx_seq_one_letter_code
_entity_poly.pdbx_strand_id
1 'polypeptide(L)'
;MYKLYFSIFACALLMHQSLATEGELQSSKDEAKKAFHKLMEAIDKALTEAEAALDKAMEEVQAKATELEGKAVAELDKTLDPLREKLNNLIAEATEKGVDMSKCQSYVDQFTNTPDQLVVDLIECINTQVQKAQSYVDDALNNAKKIEEDMNSIDSDIDNCDGNKWHEIKCYAEIVEKIAKDTKEAPQHIAEDVAKATALVTEIIPILEDCFTSKIKKAGEDALKDVKDFAVCVAIPF
;
A
#
# COMPACT_ATOMS: atom_id res chain seq x y z
N MET A 1 37.37 -17.74 21.73
CA MET A 1 38.07 -18.17 20.51
C MET A 1 37.85 -17.14 19.40
N TYR A 2 38.49 -15.98 19.50
CA TYR A 2 38.45 -14.90 18.49
C TYR A 2 39.80 -14.20 18.54
N LYS A 3 40.81 -14.78 17.88
CA LYS A 3 42.17 -14.21 17.85
C LYS A 3 43.04 -14.92 16.80
N LEU A 4 42.67 -14.91 15.52
CA LEU A 4 43.56 -15.41 14.45
C LEU A 4 43.10 -15.13 13.01
N TYR A 5 42.59 -13.94 12.67
CA TYR A 5 42.36 -13.58 11.25
C TYR A 5 42.69 -12.12 10.86
N PHE A 6 43.26 -11.34 11.77
CA PHE A 6 43.60 -9.93 11.51
C PHE A 6 45.06 -9.71 11.04
N SER A 7 45.80 -10.78 10.72
CA SER A 7 47.26 -10.71 10.58
C SER A 7 47.82 -11.07 9.20
N ILE A 8 47.00 -11.07 8.14
CA ILE A 8 47.50 -11.32 6.76
C ILE A 8 47.59 -10.03 5.92
N PHE A 9 46.98 -8.91 6.33
CA PHE A 9 46.94 -7.69 5.49
C PHE A 9 48.00 -6.62 5.82
N ALA A 10 48.88 -6.83 6.80
CA ALA A 10 49.79 -5.78 7.29
C ALA A 10 51.29 -5.99 6.97
N CYS A 11 51.69 -7.00 6.19
CA CYS A 11 53.11 -7.32 5.99
C CYS A 11 53.52 -7.47 4.51
N ALA A 12 53.15 -6.52 3.66
CA ALA A 12 53.72 -6.37 2.31
C ALA A 12 53.84 -4.89 1.87
N LEU A 13 53.91 -3.96 2.83
CA LEU A 13 53.91 -2.51 2.55
C LEU A 13 55.31 -1.88 2.46
N LEU A 14 56.39 -2.66 2.51
CA LEU A 14 57.75 -2.14 2.38
C LEU A 14 58.58 -3.08 1.49
N MET A 15 58.91 -2.58 0.30
CA MET A 15 59.66 -3.20 -0.79
C MET A 15 58.80 -3.91 -1.84
N HIS A 16 58.18 -3.13 -2.73
CA HIS A 16 58.29 -3.23 -4.20
C HIS A 16 57.56 -2.03 -4.82
N GLN A 17 58.27 -0.91 -4.95
CA GLN A 17 57.95 0.08 -5.99
C GLN A 17 58.38 -0.51 -7.34
N SER A 18 57.69 -1.53 -7.83
CA SER A 18 57.75 -1.93 -9.24
C SER A 18 56.61 -2.91 -9.54
N LEU A 19 55.76 -2.51 -10.49
CA LEU A 19 54.88 -3.38 -11.28
C LEU A 19 53.92 -4.24 -10.44
N ALA A 20 52.76 -3.67 -10.12
CA ALA A 20 51.57 -4.50 -10.07
C ALA A 20 51.50 -5.32 -11.37
N THR A 21 51.49 -6.63 -11.23
CA THR A 21 51.45 -7.55 -12.38
C THR A 21 50.08 -7.44 -13.06
N GLU A 22 49.98 -7.77 -14.35
CA GLU A 22 48.66 -7.81 -15.03
C GLU A 22 47.68 -8.76 -14.32
N GLY A 23 48.18 -9.81 -13.65
CA GLY A 23 47.38 -10.71 -12.84
C GLY A 23 46.75 -10.08 -11.59
N GLU A 24 47.46 -9.20 -10.90
CA GLU A 24 46.92 -8.50 -9.72
C GLU A 24 45.84 -7.48 -10.10
N LEU A 25 46.03 -6.77 -11.22
CA LEU A 25 45.04 -5.83 -11.74
C LEU A 25 43.74 -6.54 -12.17
N GLN A 26 43.86 -7.64 -12.92
CA GLN A 26 42.70 -8.44 -13.32
C GLN A 26 41.95 -9.01 -12.11
N SER A 27 42.69 -9.47 -11.09
CA SER A 27 42.11 -9.96 -9.83
C SER A 27 41.29 -8.88 -9.12
N SER A 28 41.76 -7.63 -9.06
CA SER A 28 41.02 -6.53 -8.42
C SER A 28 39.74 -6.15 -9.19
N LYS A 29 39.77 -6.14 -10.52
CA LYS A 29 38.58 -5.92 -11.34
C LYS A 29 37.53 -7.02 -11.14
N ASP A 30 37.98 -8.28 -11.13
CA ASP A 30 37.09 -9.44 -10.93
C ASP A 30 36.47 -9.43 -9.52
N GLU A 31 37.23 -9.01 -8.50
CA GLU A 31 36.72 -8.82 -7.13
C GLU A 31 35.64 -7.74 -7.07
N ALA A 32 35.83 -6.61 -7.75
CA ALA A 32 34.83 -5.54 -7.82
C ALA A 32 33.54 -6.01 -8.52
N LYS A 33 33.64 -6.69 -9.68
CA LYS A 33 32.45 -7.24 -10.36
C LYS A 33 31.74 -8.31 -9.52
N LYS A 34 32.49 -9.16 -8.82
CA LYS A 34 31.92 -10.17 -7.91
C LYS A 34 31.21 -9.52 -6.71
N ALA A 35 31.77 -8.45 -6.16
CA ALA A 35 31.13 -7.70 -5.09
C ALA A 35 29.83 -7.05 -5.60
N PHE A 36 29.87 -6.43 -6.78
CA PHE A 36 28.70 -5.82 -7.41
C PHE A 36 27.59 -6.83 -7.66
N HIS A 37 27.92 -8.02 -8.17
CA HIS A 37 26.93 -9.09 -8.36
C HIS A 37 26.22 -9.47 -7.05
N LYS A 38 26.97 -9.59 -5.94
CA LYS A 38 26.40 -9.88 -4.62
C LYS A 38 25.51 -8.75 -4.09
N LEU A 39 25.84 -7.50 -4.39
CA LEU A 39 25.00 -6.35 -4.07
C LEU A 39 23.66 -6.45 -4.80
N MET A 40 23.68 -6.71 -6.11
CA MET A 40 22.46 -6.87 -6.90
C MET A 40 21.63 -8.07 -6.41
N GLU A 41 22.25 -9.21 -6.12
CA GLU A 41 21.55 -10.35 -5.50
C GLU A 41 20.86 -9.99 -4.17
N ALA A 42 21.51 -9.16 -3.34
CA ALA A 42 20.94 -8.72 -2.07
C ALA A 42 19.76 -7.76 -2.26
N ILE A 43 19.82 -6.89 -3.29
CA ILE A 43 18.75 -5.97 -3.66
C ILE A 43 17.56 -6.73 -4.26
N ASP A 44 17.80 -7.63 -5.20
CA ASP A 44 16.75 -8.48 -5.81
C ASP A 44 15.98 -9.26 -4.74
N LYS A 45 16.72 -9.81 -3.77
CA LYS A 45 16.11 -10.50 -2.64
C LYS A 45 15.26 -9.54 -1.79
N ALA A 46 15.77 -8.35 -1.48
CA ALA A 46 15.03 -7.35 -0.71
C ALA A 46 13.77 -6.88 -1.45
N LEU A 47 13.84 -6.71 -2.77
CA LEU A 47 12.70 -6.39 -3.64
C LEU A 47 11.66 -7.51 -3.65
N THR A 48 12.09 -8.76 -3.74
CA THR A 48 11.18 -9.92 -3.67
C THR A 48 10.46 -9.99 -2.33
N GLU A 49 11.19 -9.76 -1.22
CA GLU A 49 10.61 -9.70 0.12
C GLU A 49 9.68 -8.49 0.30
N ALA A 50 10.01 -7.35 -0.34
CA ALA A 50 9.19 -6.15 -0.38
C ALA A 50 7.85 -6.38 -1.05
N GLU A 51 7.86 -6.92 -2.28
CA GLU A 51 6.66 -7.26 -3.05
C GLU A 51 5.76 -8.20 -2.25
N ALA A 52 6.31 -9.29 -1.70
CA ALA A 52 5.54 -10.24 -0.91
C ALA A 52 4.88 -9.63 0.34
N ALA A 53 5.59 -8.72 1.03
CA ALA A 53 5.04 -8.06 2.22
C ALA A 53 3.91 -7.07 1.87
N LEU A 54 4.10 -6.27 0.82
CA LEU A 54 3.12 -5.29 0.36
C LEU A 54 1.88 -5.97 -0.24
N ASP A 55 2.08 -7.03 -1.03
CA ASP A 55 0.99 -7.83 -1.60
C ASP A 55 0.13 -8.43 -0.48
N LYS A 56 0.76 -9.03 0.53
CA LYS A 56 0.03 -9.55 1.68
C LYS A 56 -0.78 -8.47 2.40
N ALA A 57 -0.19 -7.29 2.61
CA ALA A 57 -0.91 -6.17 3.25
C ALA A 57 -2.12 -5.73 2.41
N MET A 58 -1.97 -5.70 1.08
CA MET A 58 -3.06 -5.38 0.16
C MET A 58 -4.14 -6.46 0.12
N GLU A 59 -3.78 -7.74 0.17
CA GLU A 59 -4.73 -8.84 0.27
C GLU A 59 -5.61 -8.70 1.51
N GLU A 60 -5.05 -8.29 2.66
CA GLU A 60 -5.80 -8.04 3.88
C GLU A 60 -6.81 -6.89 3.71
N VAL A 61 -6.41 -5.79 3.06
CA VAL A 61 -7.30 -4.66 2.74
C VAL A 61 -8.42 -5.08 1.78
N GLN A 62 -8.09 -5.81 0.71
CA GLN A 62 -9.06 -6.27 -0.29
C GLN A 62 -10.05 -7.29 0.31
N ALA A 63 -9.56 -8.21 1.14
CA ALA A 63 -10.39 -9.15 1.87
C ALA A 63 -11.37 -8.41 2.78
N LYS A 64 -10.90 -7.39 3.50
CA LYS A 64 -11.76 -6.57 4.35
C LYS A 64 -12.79 -5.78 3.56
N ALA A 65 -12.40 -5.17 2.45
CA ALA A 65 -13.33 -4.47 1.55
C ALA A 65 -14.45 -5.41 1.08
N THR A 66 -14.08 -6.59 0.59
CA THR A 66 -15.04 -7.62 0.13
C THR A 66 -15.96 -8.09 1.26
N GLU A 67 -15.41 -8.29 2.47
CA GLU A 67 -16.20 -8.65 3.66
C GLU A 67 -17.27 -7.60 3.97
N LEU A 68 -16.91 -6.31 3.93
CA LEU A 68 -17.81 -5.21 4.24
C LEU A 68 -18.89 -5.04 3.17
N GLU A 69 -18.53 -5.13 1.88
CA GLU A 69 -19.49 -5.13 0.78
C GLU A 69 -20.50 -6.28 0.92
N GLY A 70 -20.03 -7.49 1.25
CA GLY A 70 -20.89 -8.65 1.46
C GLY A 70 -21.84 -8.51 2.66
N LYS A 71 -21.47 -7.71 3.67
CA LYS A 71 -22.31 -7.43 4.84
C LYS A 71 -23.28 -6.26 4.66
N ALA A 72 -23.05 -5.41 3.66
CA ALA A 72 -23.76 -4.14 3.50
C ALA A 72 -25.28 -4.32 3.38
N VAL A 73 -25.72 -5.23 2.50
CA VAL A 73 -27.15 -5.48 2.28
C VAL A 73 -27.84 -5.96 3.56
N ALA A 74 -27.24 -6.92 4.27
CA ALA A 74 -27.83 -7.49 5.47
C ALA A 74 -27.94 -6.49 6.64
N GLU A 75 -26.90 -5.69 6.90
CA GLU A 75 -26.96 -4.66 7.94
C GLU A 75 -27.86 -3.48 7.53
N LEU A 76 -27.95 -3.18 6.24
CA LEU A 76 -28.90 -2.20 5.75
C LEU A 76 -30.34 -2.68 5.94
N ASP A 77 -30.68 -3.90 5.53
CA ASP A 77 -32.03 -4.46 5.70
C ASP A 77 -32.44 -4.44 7.17
N LYS A 78 -31.55 -4.86 8.07
CA LYS A 78 -31.78 -4.78 9.52
C LYS A 78 -32.04 -3.34 10.01
N THR A 79 -31.45 -2.34 9.37
CA THR A 79 -31.65 -0.93 9.68
C THR A 79 -32.97 -0.40 9.09
N LEU A 80 -33.31 -0.80 7.86
CA LEU A 80 -34.45 -0.26 7.11
C LEU A 80 -35.76 -0.99 7.35
N ASP A 81 -35.75 -2.29 7.66
CA ASP A 81 -36.96 -3.10 7.80
C ASP A 81 -37.97 -2.55 8.82
N PRO A 82 -37.56 -2.13 10.03
CA PRO A 82 -38.49 -1.53 10.98
C PRO A 82 -39.09 -0.20 10.47
N LEU A 83 -38.31 0.56 9.68
CA LEU A 83 -38.76 1.82 9.10
C LEU A 83 -39.71 1.58 7.92
N ARG A 84 -39.44 0.54 7.13
CA ARG A 84 -40.27 0.08 6.02
C ARG A 84 -41.64 -0.38 6.52
N GLU A 85 -41.67 -1.16 7.60
CA GLU A 85 -42.91 -1.55 8.27
C GLU A 85 -43.70 -0.31 8.75
N LYS A 86 -43.01 0.64 9.39
CA LYS A 86 -43.63 1.88 9.85
C LYS A 86 -44.20 2.72 8.71
N LEU A 87 -43.48 2.85 7.60
CA LEU A 87 -43.93 3.56 6.40
C LEU A 87 -45.17 2.88 5.81
N ASN A 88 -45.15 1.56 5.67
CA ASN A 88 -46.27 0.78 5.13
C ASN A 88 -47.53 0.94 6.00
N ASN A 89 -47.38 0.95 7.32
CA ASN A 89 -48.50 1.19 8.24
C ASN A 89 -49.09 2.60 8.07
N LEU A 90 -48.25 3.63 7.92
CA LEU A 90 -48.71 5.00 7.66
C LEU A 90 -49.45 5.12 6.32
N ILE A 91 -48.95 4.47 5.27
CA ILE A 91 -49.61 4.42 3.95
C ILE A 91 -50.99 3.75 4.06
N ALA A 92 -51.08 2.62 4.77
CA ALA A 92 -52.34 1.91 4.98
C ALA A 92 -53.36 2.79 5.73
N GLU A 93 -52.95 3.41 6.84
CA GLU A 93 -53.83 4.31 7.61
C GLU A 93 -54.32 5.52 6.79
N ALA A 94 -53.44 6.14 6.00
CA ALA A 94 -53.81 7.25 5.13
C ALA A 94 -54.81 6.82 4.04
N THR A 95 -54.60 5.64 3.47
CA THR A 95 -55.51 5.03 2.48
C THR A 95 -56.88 4.76 3.07
N GLU A 96 -56.96 4.18 4.26
CA GLU A 96 -58.22 3.92 4.97
C GLU A 96 -58.99 5.22 5.29
N LYS A 97 -58.26 6.30 5.57
CA LYS A 97 -58.83 7.64 5.80
C LYS A 97 -59.19 8.40 4.52
N GLY A 98 -58.90 7.84 3.33
CA GLY A 98 -59.16 8.49 2.05
C GLY A 98 -58.29 9.72 1.78
N VAL A 99 -57.10 9.79 2.38
CA VAL A 99 -56.15 10.89 2.15
C VAL A 99 -55.49 10.74 0.77
N ASP A 100 -55.47 11.81 -0.02
CA ASP A 100 -54.69 11.86 -1.27
C ASP A 100 -53.20 11.99 -0.95
N MET A 101 -52.44 10.91 -1.21
CA MET A 101 -51.00 10.83 -0.95
C MET A 101 -50.14 11.24 -2.14
N SER A 102 -50.71 11.68 -3.26
CA SER A 102 -49.96 12.02 -4.48
C SER A 102 -48.84 13.04 -4.25
N LYS A 103 -49.07 14.01 -3.35
CA LYS A 103 -48.08 15.02 -2.95
C LYS A 103 -47.01 14.51 -1.98
N CYS A 104 -47.21 13.35 -1.37
CA CYS A 104 -46.31 12.72 -0.40
C CYS A 104 -45.47 11.60 -1.01
N GLN A 105 -45.74 11.21 -2.26
CA GLN A 105 -45.11 10.07 -2.93
C GLN A 105 -43.58 10.18 -2.99
N SER A 106 -43.03 11.40 -3.08
CA SER A 106 -41.59 11.62 -3.12
C SER A 106 -40.86 11.04 -1.91
N TYR A 107 -41.47 11.03 -0.72
CA TYR A 107 -40.84 10.46 0.49
C TYR A 107 -40.81 8.93 0.45
N VAL A 108 -41.82 8.30 -0.16
CA VAL A 108 -41.85 6.85 -0.39
C VAL A 108 -40.79 6.46 -1.41
N ASP A 109 -40.67 7.23 -2.49
CA ASP A 109 -39.67 7.01 -3.53
C ASP A 109 -38.24 7.19 -2.96
N GLN A 110 -38.01 8.23 -2.16
CA GLN A 110 -36.72 8.46 -1.47
C GLN A 110 -36.35 7.32 -0.53
N PHE A 111 -37.30 6.87 0.30
CA PHE A 111 -37.10 5.71 1.17
C PHE A 111 -36.73 4.46 0.36
N THR A 112 -37.45 4.21 -0.73
CA THR A 112 -37.25 3.04 -1.60
C THR A 112 -35.88 3.06 -2.28
N ASN A 113 -35.36 4.24 -2.61
CA ASN A 113 -34.06 4.43 -3.25
C ASN A 113 -32.88 4.45 -2.25
N THR A 114 -33.13 4.44 -0.94
CA THR A 114 -32.08 4.46 0.09
C THR A 114 -31.07 3.31 -0.07
N PRO A 115 -31.47 2.06 -0.36
CA PRO A 115 -30.51 0.97 -0.59
C PRO A 115 -29.57 1.19 -1.76
N ASP A 116 -30.09 1.65 -2.90
CA ASP A 116 -29.28 1.90 -4.08
C ASP A 116 -28.27 3.02 -3.81
N GLN A 117 -28.71 4.09 -3.14
CA GLN A 117 -27.81 5.18 -2.76
C GLN A 117 -26.73 4.73 -1.78
N LEU A 118 -27.05 3.87 -0.81
CA LEU A 118 -26.05 3.31 0.10
C LEU A 118 -24.98 2.55 -0.69
N VAL A 119 -25.39 1.65 -1.60
CA VAL A 119 -24.44 0.82 -2.36
C VAL A 119 -23.46 1.69 -3.12
N VAL A 120 -23.96 2.73 -3.80
CA VAL A 120 -23.10 3.71 -4.50
C VAL A 120 -22.14 4.41 -3.54
N ASP A 121 -22.66 4.97 -2.45
CA ASP A 121 -21.88 5.70 -1.45
C ASP A 121 -20.80 4.83 -0.78
N LEU A 122 -21.11 3.55 -0.53
CA LEU A 122 -20.22 2.59 0.12
C LEU A 122 -19.10 2.16 -0.83
N ILE A 123 -19.45 1.78 -2.07
CA ILE A 123 -18.49 1.41 -3.12
C ILE A 123 -17.53 2.58 -3.38
N GLU A 124 -18.03 3.81 -3.46
CA GLU A 124 -17.17 5.00 -3.65
C GLU A 124 -16.18 5.17 -2.49
N CYS A 125 -16.67 5.04 -1.24
CA CYS A 125 -15.82 5.17 -0.05
C CYS A 125 -14.74 4.09 0.00
N ILE A 126 -15.14 2.82 -0.19
CA ILE A 126 -14.24 1.66 -0.19
C ILE A 126 -13.20 1.79 -1.31
N ASN A 127 -13.62 2.04 -2.55
CA ASN A 127 -12.72 2.15 -3.69
C ASN A 127 -11.70 3.27 -3.51
N THR A 128 -12.11 4.42 -2.96
CA THR A 128 -11.19 5.52 -2.65
C THR A 128 -10.09 5.07 -1.69
N GLN A 129 -10.44 4.31 -0.65
CA GLN A 129 -9.46 3.82 0.31
C GLN A 129 -8.58 2.71 -0.25
N VAL A 130 -9.12 1.80 -1.06
CA VAL A 130 -8.35 0.75 -1.73
C VAL A 130 -7.34 1.36 -2.72
N GLN A 131 -7.74 2.37 -3.49
CA GLN A 131 -6.83 3.10 -4.38
C GLN A 131 -5.72 3.82 -3.60
N LYS A 132 -6.05 4.38 -2.44
CA LYS A 132 -5.06 5.00 -1.55
C LYS A 132 -4.07 3.97 -1.01
N ALA A 133 -4.54 2.80 -0.59
CA ALA A 133 -3.68 1.69 -0.18
C ALA A 133 -2.72 1.29 -1.32
N GLN A 134 -3.25 1.13 -2.55
CA GLN A 134 -2.45 0.80 -3.73
C GLN A 134 -1.38 1.86 -4.00
N SER A 135 -1.71 3.15 -3.85
CA SER A 135 -0.71 4.21 -4.06
C SER A 135 0.48 4.12 -3.10
N TYR A 136 0.27 3.70 -1.85
CA TYR A 136 1.36 3.50 -0.90
C TYR A 136 2.25 2.31 -1.30
N VAL A 137 1.67 1.25 -1.84
CA VAL A 137 2.41 0.11 -2.39
C VAL A 137 3.24 0.53 -3.60
N ASP A 138 2.61 1.21 -4.55
CA ASP A 138 3.26 1.66 -5.78
C ASP A 138 4.43 2.60 -5.46
N ASP A 139 4.24 3.55 -4.53
CA ASP A 139 5.30 4.47 -4.09
C ASP A 139 6.48 3.72 -3.46
N ALA A 140 6.21 2.74 -2.59
CA ALA A 140 7.25 1.95 -1.96
C ALA A 140 8.05 1.11 -2.96
N LEU A 141 7.37 0.44 -3.90
CA LEU A 141 8.01 -0.35 -4.95
C LEU A 141 8.79 0.53 -5.93
N ASN A 142 8.28 1.70 -6.28
CA ASN A 142 9.00 2.64 -7.14
C ASN A 142 10.27 3.17 -6.46
N ASN A 143 10.21 3.48 -5.16
CA ASN A 143 11.39 3.89 -4.40
C ASN A 143 12.42 2.76 -4.31
N ALA A 144 11.98 1.51 -4.09
CA ALA A 144 12.87 0.37 -4.03
C ALA A 144 13.53 0.07 -5.39
N LYS A 145 12.78 0.15 -6.50
CA LYS A 145 13.33 0.02 -7.86
C LYS A 145 14.32 1.13 -8.19
N LYS A 146 14.09 2.35 -7.72
CA LYS A 146 15.05 3.44 -7.89
C LYS A 146 16.39 3.15 -7.19
N ILE A 147 16.37 2.50 -6.03
CA ILE A 147 17.60 2.05 -5.35
C ILE A 147 18.35 1.04 -6.23
N GLU A 148 17.64 0.08 -6.84
CA GLU A 148 18.24 -0.87 -7.78
C GLU A 148 18.87 -0.16 -9.00
N GLU A 149 18.14 0.78 -9.62
CA GLU A 149 18.62 1.59 -10.75
C GLU A 149 19.86 2.41 -10.38
N ASP A 150 19.88 3.05 -9.21
CA ASP A 150 21.01 3.83 -8.71
C ASP A 150 22.25 2.91 -8.52
N MET A 151 22.06 1.67 -8.07
CA MET A 151 23.15 0.72 -7.89
C MET A 151 23.69 0.18 -9.22
N ASN A 152 22.86 0.07 -10.26
CA ASN A 152 23.31 -0.35 -11.60
C ASN A 152 24.37 0.57 -12.21
N SER A 153 24.48 1.82 -11.73
CA SER A 153 25.57 2.73 -12.13
C SER A 153 26.97 2.23 -11.74
N ILE A 154 27.09 1.35 -10.73
CA ILE A 154 28.36 0.84 -10.22
C ILE A 154 29.07 -0.05 -11.25
N ASP A 155 28.36 -0.80 -12.11
CA ASP A 155 29.02 -1.59 -13.16
C ASP A 155 29.76 -0.69 -14.15
N SER A 156 29.17 0.47 -14.47
CA SER A 156 29.82 1.50 -15.28
C SER A 156 31.02 2.12 -14.55
N ASP A 157 30.91 2.39 -13.24
CA ASP A 157 32.04 2.88 -12.43
C ASP A 157 33.23 1.89 -12.46
N ILE A 158 32.96 0.59 -12.40
CA ILE A 158 34.00 -0.46 -12.51
C ILE A 158 34.67 -0.43 -13.88
N ASP A 159 33.91 -0.29 -14.96
CA ASP A 159 34.48 -0.27 -16.31
C ASP A 159 35.17 1.07 -16.65
N ASN A 160 34.90 2.13 -15.90
CA ASN A 160 35.53 3.45 -16.04
C ASN A 160 36.79 3.66 -15.18
N CYS A 161 37.22 2.67 -14.39
CA CYS A 161 38.53 2.75 -13.72
C CYS A 161 39.66 2.74 -14.76
N ASP A 162 40.33 3.88 -14.93
CA ASP A 162 41.39 4.08 -15.91
C ASP A 162 42.70 4.63 -15.28
N GLY A 163 43.75 4.70 -16.10
CA GLY A 163 45.02 5.32 -15.73
C GLY A 163 46.17 4.32 -15.71
N ASN A 164 47.06 4.46 -14.72
CA ASN A 164 48.11 3.45 -14.52
C ASN A 164 47.62 2.37 -13.55
N LYS A 165 48.25 1.18 -13.59
CA LYS A 165 47.84 0.02 -12.79
C LYS A 165 47.60 0.31 -11.31
N TRP A 166 48.39 1.21 -10.71
CA TRP A 166 48.21 1.56 -9.29
C TRP A 166 46.96 2.41 -9.05
N HIS A 167 46.64 3.33 -9.98
CA HIS A 167 45.38 4.10 -9.93
C HIS A 167 44.18 3.19 -10.12
N GLU A 168 44.23 2.27 -11.10
CA GLU A 168 43.14 1.33 -11.36
C GLU A 168 42.88 0.41 -10.15
N ILE A 169 43.92 -0.14 -9.52
CA ILE A 169 43.79 -0.96 -8.30
C ILE A 169 43.16 -0.15 -7.15
N LYS A 170 43.57 1.11 -6.98
CA LYS A 170 43.00 2.01 -5.96
C LYS A 170 41.52 2.31 -6.25
N CYS A 171 41.16 2.55 -7.52
CA CYS A 171 39.79 2.76 -7.96
C CYS A 171 38.91 1.54 -7.64
N TYR A 172 39.36 0.33 -8.00
CA TYR A 172 38.63 -0.91 -7.67
C TYR A 172 38.44 -1.10 -6.17
N ALA A 173 39.46 -0.81 -5.35
CA ALA A 173 39.35 -0.91 -3.89
C ALA A 173 38.31 0.06 -3.31
N GLU A 174 38.27 1.31 -3.78
CA GLU A 174 37.27 2.31 -3.37
C GLU A 174 35.85 1.88 -3.78
N ILE A 175 35.70 1.31 -4.98
CA ILE A 175 34.41 0.75 -5.44
C ILE A 175 33.98 -0.43 -4.57
N VAL A 176 34.89 -1.36 -4.23
CA VAL A 176 34.58 -2.50 -3.36
C VAL A 176 34.14 -2.03 -1.96
N GLU A 177 34.77 -0.98 -1.42
CA GLU A 177 34.36 -0.39 -0.14
C GLU A 177 32.95 0.22 -0.21
N LYS A 178 32.65 0.96 -1.29
CA LYS A 178 31.30 1.50 -1.56
C LYS A 178 30.27 0.37 -1.68
N ILE A 179 30.55 -0.65 -2.48
CA ILE A 179 29.67 -1.82 -2.64
C ILE A 179 29.44 -2.52 -1.29
N ALA A 180 30.47 -2.68 -0.45
CA ALA A 180 30.32 -3.33 0.85
C ALA A 180 29.42 -2.53 1.82
N LYS A 181 29.39 -1.21 1.69
CA LYS A 181 28.47 -0.32 2.40
C LYS A 181 27.05 -0.47 1.85
N ASP A 182 26.90 -0.34 0.53
CA ASP A 182 25.60 -0.39 -0.16
C ASP A 182 24.92 -1.77 0.01
N THR A 183 25.70 -2.85 0.08
CA THR A 183 25.19 -4.22 0.33
C THR A 183 24.46 -4.34 1.67
N LYS A 184 24.75 -3.45 2.62
CA LYS A 184 24.07 -3.40 3.92
C LYS A 184 22.95 -2.36 3.92
N GLU A 185 23.25 -1.17 3.42
CA GLU A 185 22.37 -0.01 3.53
C GLU A 185 21.17 -0.09 2.57
N ALA A 186 21.38 -0.46 1.30
CA ALA A 186 20.32 -0.49 0.31
C ALA A 186 19.19 -1.48 0.68
N PRO A 187 19.47 -2.76 1.02
CA PRO A 187 18.42 -3.67 1.49
C PRO A 187 17.71 -3.18 2.76
N GLN A 188 18.44 -2.55 3.68
CA GLN A 188 17.86 -2.01 4.90
C GLN A 188 16.90 -0.85 4.60
N HIS A 189 17.26 0.07 3.70
CA HIS A 189 16.39 1.17 3.29
C HIS A 189 15.12 0.66 2.59
N ILE A 190 15.24 -0.34 1.71
CA ILE A 190 14.08 -1.01 1.10
C ILE A 190 13.16 -1.57 2.20
N ALA A 191 13.71 -2.32 3.16
CA ALA A 191 12.93 -2.91 4.24
C ALA A 191 12.25 -1.85 5.13
N GLU A 192 12.92 -0.74 5.42
CA GLU A 192 12.36 0.37 6.21
C GLU A 192 11.20 1.06 5.48
N ASP A 193 11.33 1.31 4.18
CA ASP A 193 10.27 1.96 3.40
C ASP A 193 9.07 1.02 3.18
N VAL A 194 9.31 -0.26 2.95
CA VAL A 194 8.27 -1.30 2.90
C VAL A 194 7.53 -1.39 4.22
N ALA A 195 8.23 -1.34 5.36
CA ALA A 195 7.59 -1.40 6.67
C ALA A 195 6.68 -0.19 6.90
N LYS A 196 7.11 1.02 6.49
CA LYS A 196 6.27 2.23 6.56
C LYS A 196 5.04 2.11 5.68
N ALA A 197 5.21 1.69 4.42
CA ALA A 197 4.11 1.53 3.49
C ALA A 197 3.12 0.45 3.95
N THR A 198 3.62 -0.68 4.46
CA THR A 198 2.81 -1.73 5.08
C THR A 198 1.95 -1.16 6.21
N ALA A 199 2.53 -0.37 7.10
CA ALA A 199 1.78 0.27 8.19
C ALA A 199 0.67 1.20 7.65
N LEU A 200 0.99 2.03 6.65
CA LEU A 200 0.00 2.91 6.01
C LEU A 200 -1.12 2.15 5.31
N VAL A 201 -0.81 1.01 4.68
CA VAL A 201 -1.80 0.11 4.07
C VAL A 201 -2.68 -0.52 5.15
N THR A 202 -2.12 -1.02 6.24
CA THR A 202 -2.89 -1.61 7.35
C THR A 202 -3.79 -0.57 8.04
N GLU A 203 -3.37 0.70 8.12
CA GLU A 203 -4.19 1.80 8.64
C GLU A 203 -5.46 2.08 7.80
N ILE A 204 -5.56 1.55 6.58
CA ILE A 204 -6.78 1.65 5.77
C ILE A 204 -7.91 0.78 6.31
N ILE A 205 -7.61 -0.36 6.95
CA ILE A 205 -8.62 -1.28 7.48
C ILE A 205 -9.65 -0.58 8.40
N PRO A 206 -9.27 0.15 9.45
CA PRO A 206 -10.24 0.85 10.28
C PRO A 206 -11.00 1.97 9.53
N ILE A 207 -10.42 2.54 8.48
CA ILE A 207 -11.09 3.55 7.64
C ILE A 207 -12.17 2.88 6.78
N LEU A 208 -11.94 1.67 6.28
CA LEU A 208 -12.97 0.89 5.60
C LEU A 208 -14.15 0.55 6.54
N GLU A 209 -13.85 0.21 7.80
CA GLU A 209 -14.90 -0.05 8.80
C GLU A 209 -15.70 1.21 9.14
N ASP A 210 -15.05 2.38 9.18
CA ASP A 210 -15.72 3.66 9.36
C ASP A 210 -16.55 4.05 8.14
N CYS A 211 -16.05 3.85 6.91
CA CYS A 211 -16.83 3.96 5.67
C CYS A 211 -18.12 3.14 5.79
N PHE A 212 -18.00 1.86 6.14
CA PHE A 212 -19.16 0.98 6.30
C PHE A 212 -20.16 1.49 7.34
N THR A 213 -19.67 1.74 8.55
CA THR A 213 -20.54 2.09 9.69
C THR A 213 -21.21 3.45 9.47
N SER A 214 -20.47 4.45 8.98
CA SER A 214 -20.99 5.80 8.73
C SER A 214 -22.03 5.82 7.62
N LYS A 215 -21.82 5.06 6.54
CA LYS A 215 -22.78 4.99 5.42
C LYS A 215 -24.07 4.27 5.81
N ILE A 216 -23.98 3.15 6.53
CA ILE A 216 -25.17 2.45 7.07
C ILE A 216 -25.96 3.36 8.00
N LYS A 217 -25.27 4.04 8.92
CA LYS A 217 -25.92 4.98 9.85
C LYS A 217 -26.63 6.11 9.10
N LYS A 218 -25.96 6.73 8.12
CA LYS A 218 -26.54 7.80 7.31
C LYS A 218 -27.79 7.32 6.56
N ALA A 219 -27.74 6.15 5.93
CA ALA A 219 -28.90 5.57 5.26
C ALA A 219 -30.08 5.37 6.22
N GLY A 220 -29.83 4.90 7.44
CA GLY A 220 -30.88 4.79 8.47
C GLY A 220 -31.44 6.15 8.92
N GLU A 221 -30.60 7.17 9.04
CA GLU A 221 -31.02 8.54 9.38
C GLU A 221 -31.88 9.17 8.28
N ASP A 222 -31.45 9.02 7.02
CA ASP A 222 -32.17 9.51 5.83
C ASP A 222 -33.52 8.81 5.70
N ALA A 223 -33.55 7.48 5.80
CA ALA A 223 -34.78 6.69 5.78
C ALA A 223 -35.75 7.07 6.93
N LEU A 224 -35.23 7.30 8.14
CA LEU A 224 -36.05 7.73 9.27
C LEU A 224 -36.66 9.11 9.02
N LYS A 225 -35.91 10.01 8.39
CA LYS A 225 -36.38 11.33 8.01
C LYS A 225 -37.52 11.21 6.99
N ASP A 226 -37.38 10.37 5.97
CA ASP A 226 -38.44 10.16 4.97
C ASP A 226 -39.73 9.64 5.59
N VAL A 227 -39.64 8.69 6.53
CA VAL A 227 -40.82 8.19 7.27
C VAL A 227 -41.49 9.30 8.08
N LYS A 228 -40.73 10.18 8.72
CA LYS A 228 -41.27 11.31 9.49
C LYS A 228 -41.93 12.34 8.58
N ASP A 229 -41.26 12.69 7.48
CA ASP A 229 -41.75 13.69 6.54
C ASP A 229 -43.02 13.19 5.83
N PHE A 230 -43.08 11.89 5.51
CA PHE A 230 -44.31 11.25 5.02
C PHE A 230 -45.45 11.35 6.05
N ALA A 231 -45.19 11.00 7.32
CA ALA A 231 -46.19 11.07 8.39
C ALA A 231 -46.77 12.49 8.56
N VAL A 232 -45.93 13.52 8.47
CA VAL A 232 -46.37 14.92 8.50
C VAL A 232 -47.18 15.26 7.26
N CYS A 233 -46.72 14.86 6.08
CA CYS A 233 -47.38 15.16 4.81
C CYS A 233 -48.81 14.62 4.75
N VAL A 234 -49.05 13.38 5.19
CA VAL A 234 -50.40 12.77 5.20
C VAL A 234 -51.29 13.28 6.33
N ALA A 235 -50.74 13.98 7.33
CA ALA A 235 -51.50 14.54 8.45
C ALA A 235 -52.07 15.94 8.17
N ILE A 236 -51.60 16.63 7.12
CA ILE A 236 -52.08 17.96 6.76
C ILE A 236 -53.29 17.80 5.81
N PRO A 237 -54.50 18.23 6.20
CA PRO A 237 -55.66 18.18 5.31
C PRO A 237 -55.44 19.15 4.15
N PHE A 238 -55.52 18.62 2.92
CA PHE A 238 -55.51 19.39 1.68
C PHE A 238 -56.91 19.52 1.08
#